data_AF-A0A2C8F4V2-F1
#
_entry.id   AF-A0A2C8F4V2-F1
#
_cell.length_a   1.000
_cell.length_b   1.000
_cell.length_c   1.000
_cell.angle_alpha   90.00
_cell.angle_beta   90.00
_cell.angle_gamma   90.00
#
_symmetry.space_group_name_H-M   'P 1'
#
loop_
_entity.id
_entity.type
_entity.pdbx_description
1 polymer ?
#
loop_
_entity_poly.entity_id
_entity_poly.type
_entity_poly.pdbx_seq_one_letter_code
_entity_poly.pdbx_strand_id
1 'polypeptide(L)' 'MTHEPVRMCIVCRQRYPKGELDRYVCPDTAKELETDGPVPDPGKNRPGRGFYVCVQARCREHFPKMIKGLMKKRKGVFK' A
#
# COMPACT_ATOMS: atom_id res chain seq x y z
N MET A 1 11.83 1.21 25.90
CA MET A 1 11.21 0.19 25.02
C MET A 1 10.44 0.92 23.94
N THR A 2 11.01 1.07 22.75
CA THR A 2 10.35 1.71 21.61
C THR A 2 9.25 0.77 21.11
N HIS A 3 7.99 1.10 21.39
CA HIS A 3 6.85 0.34 20.91
C HIS A 3 6.69 0.57 19.40
N GLU A 4 7.35 -0.27 18.60
CA GLU A 4 7.20 -0.20 17.14
C GLU A 4 5.79 -0.63 16.74
N PRO A 5 5.05 0.19 15.97
CA PRO A 5 3.73 -0.20 15.50
C PRO A 5 3.80 -1.44 14.61
N VAL A 6 2.97 -2.44 14.91
CA VAL A 6 2.78 -3.58 14.02
C VAL A 6 1.72 -3.24 12.97
N ARG A 7 1.94 -3.67 11.74
CA ARG A 7 1.03 -3.50 10.60
C ARG A 7 0.88 -4.81 9.85
N MET A 8 -0.17 -4.92 9.05
CA MET A 8 -0.50 -6.12 8.31
C MET A 8 -0.12 -5.95 6.84
N CYS A 9 0.57 -6.95 6.29
CA CYS A 9 0.79 -7.03 4.86
C CYS A 9 -0.55 -7.24 4.15
N ILE A 10 -0.87 -6.40 3.18
CA ILE A 10 -2.16 -6.51 2.48
C ILE A 10 -2.27 -7.77 1.61
N VAL A 11 -1.13 -8.33 1.19
CA VAL A 11 -1.09 -9.54 0.33
C VAL A 11 -1.24 -10.81 1.16
N CYS A 12 -0.30 -11.11 2.06
CA CYS A 12 -0.30 -12.36 2.82
C CYS A 12 -1.09 -12.29 4.14
N ARG A 13 -1.61 -11.11 4.52
CA ARG A 13 -2.41 -10.89 5.74
C ARG A 13 -1.68 -11.15 7.07
N GLN A 14 -0.37 -11.42 7.02
CA GLN A 14 0.48 -11.57 8.20
C GLN A 14 0.87 -10.21 8.80
N ARG A 15 1.18 -10.20 10.09
CA ARG A 15 1.57 -9.01 10.85
C ARG A 15 3.10 -8.89 10.92
N TYR A 16 3.61 -7.68 10.69
CA TYR A 16 5.03 -7.36 10.73
C TYR A 16 5.26 -6.00 11.40
N PRO A 17 6.44 -5.75 11.97
CA PRO A 17 6.82 -4.43 12.44
C PRO A 17 6.77 -3.40 11.28
N LYS A 18 6.34 -2.16 11.55
CA LYS A 18 6.18 -1.11 10.52
C LYS A 18 7.49 -0.85 9.76
N GLY A 19 8.64 -0.98 10.41
CA GLY A 19 9.97 -0.83 9.82
C GLY A 19 10.22 -1.81 8.67
N GLU A 20 9.75 -3.06 8.80
CA GLU A 20 9.98 -4.16 7.85
C GLU A 20 9.01 -4.17 6.66
N LEU A 21 8.08 -3.23 6.60
CA LEU A 21 7.08 -3.14 5.55
C LEU A 21 7.39 -1.97 4.61
N ASP A 22 7.31 -2.24 3.31
CA ASP A 22 7.26 -1.21 2.28
C ASP A 22 5.87 -0.58 2.29
N ARG A 23 5.81 0.76 2.30
CA ARG A 23 4.56 1.50 2.15
C ARG A 23 4.43 1.97 0.70
N TYR A 24 3.25 1.79 0.14
CA TYR A 24 2.85 2.37 -1.11
C TYR A 24 1.59 3.21 -0.90
N VAL A 25 1.42 4.27 -1.67
CA VAL A 25 0.27 5.18 -1.53
C VAL A 25 -0.44 5.28 -2.87
N CYS A 26 -1.76 5.22 -2.85
CA CYS A 26 -2.53 5.55 -4.06
C CYS A 26 -2.46 7.06 -4.32
N PRO A 27 -2.24 7.50 -5.57
CA PRO A 27 -2.43 8.89 -5.92
C PRO A 27 -3.86 9.36 -5.64
N ASP A 28 -4.01 10.67 -5.43
CA ASP A 28 -5.26 11.27 -4.99
C ASP A 28 -6.28 11.39 -6.12
N THR A 29 -5.83 11.51 -7.38
CA THR A 29 -6.75 11.61 -8.52
C THR A 29 -7.01 10.24 -9.16
N ALA A 30 -8.23 10.06 -9.66
CA ALA A 30 -8.61 8.86 -10.40
C ALA A 30 -7.78 8.66 -11.68
N LYS A 31 -7.35 9.77 -12.31
CA LYS A 31 -6.55 9.75 -13.54
C LYS A 31 -5.14 9.18 -13.28
N GLU A 32 -4.45 9.67 -12.26
CA GLU A 32 -3.14 9.14 -11.84
C GLU A 32 -3.23 7.68 -11.36
N LEU A 33 -4.39 7.27 -10.85
CA LEU A 33 -4.62 5.90 -10.40
C LEU A 33 -4.65 4.89 -11.55
N GLU A 34 -5.16 5.30 -12.71
CA GLU A 34 -5.22 4.46 -13.91
C GLU A 34 -3.89 4.39 -14.64
N THR A 35 -3.10 5.47 -14.62
CA THR A 35 -1.83 5.58 -15.34
C THR A 35 -0.63 5.11 -14.53
N ASP A 36 -0.50 5.54 -13.27
CA ASP A 36 0.76 5.46 -12.53
C ASP A 36 0.78 4.35 -11.46
N GLY A 37 -0.40 3.86 -11.05
CA GLY A 37 -0.50 2.83 -10.02
C GLY A 37 -0.04 3.34 -8.64
N PRO A 38 0.30 2.45 -7.70
CA PRO A 38 0.63 2.86 -6.33
C PRO A 38 2.07 3.36 -6.26
N VAL A 39 2.26 4.54 -5.68
CA VAL A 39 3.56 5.19 -5.59
C VAL A 39 4.31 4.70 -4.35
N PRO A 40 5.59 4.28 -4.45
CA PRO A 40 6.40 3.94 -3.29
C PRO A 40 6.54 5.13 -2.33
N ASP A 41 6.45 4.85 -1.03
CA ASP A 41 6.60 5.82 0.04
C ASP A 41 7.58 5.29 1.12
N PRO A 42 8.89 5.24 0.83
CA PRO A 42 9.89 4.74 1.77
C PRO A 42 9.95 5.57 3.06
N GLY A 43 9.64 6.86 2.99
CA GLY A 43 9.57 7.77 4.13
C GLY A 43 8.32 7.57 5.00
N LYS A 44 7.33 6.80 4.53
CA LYS A 44 6.07 6.51 5.22
C LYS A 44 5.33 7.77 5.67
N ASN A 45 5.47 8.87 4.93
CA ASN A 45 5.01 10.21 5.28
C ASN A 45 4.09 10.84 4.21
N ARG A 46 3.87 10.19 3.06
CA ARG A 46 3.00 10.74 2.00
C ARG A 46 1.52 10.72 2.43
N PRO A 47 0.77 11.80 2.11
CA PRO A 47 -0.67 11.85 2.36
C PRO A 47 -1.42 10.84 1.48
N GLY A 48 -2.61 10.43 1.89
CA GLY A 48 -3.45 9.49 1.14
C GLY A 48 -3.47 8.06 1.68
N ARG A 49 -4.23 7.19 0.99
CA ARG A 49 -4.43 5.80 1.44
C ARG A 49 -3.17 4.96 1.22
N GLY A 50 -2.55 4.56 2.32
CA GLY A 50 -1.35 3.72 2.32
C GLY A 50 -1.64 2.22 2.36
N PHE A 51 -0.80 1.44 1.70
CA PHE A 51 -0.78 -0.01 1.65
C PHE A 51 0.58 -0.50 2.11
N TYR A 52 0.59 -1.48 3.03
CA TYR A 52 1.83 -2.07 3.52
C TYR A 52 2.04 -3.45 2.92
N VAL A 53 3.25 -3.71 2.43
CA VAL A 53 3.65 -4.98 1.80
C VAL A 53 4.95 -5.45 2.44
N CYS A 54 5.03 -6.74 2.80
CA CYS A 54 6.25 -7.31 3.36
C CYS A 54 7.29 -7.63 2.29
N VAL A 55 8.53 -7.83 2.72
CA VAL A 55 9.69 -8.08 1.85
C VAL A 55 9.65 -9.40 1.08
N GLN A 56 8.72 -10.29 1.39
CA GLN A 56 8.61 -11.60 0.75
C GLN A 56 8.35 -11.43 -0.75
N ALA A 57 9.15 -12.11 -1.59
CA ALA A 57 9.07 -12.05 -3.05
C ALA A 57 7.63 -12.25 -3.56
N ARG A 58 6.96 -13.33 -3.09
CA ARG A 58 5.55 -13.60 -3.41
C ARG A 58 4.62 -12.42 -3.17
N CYS A 59 4.85 -11.62 -2.12
CA CYS A 59 3.99 -10.49 -1.81
C CYS A 59 4.28 -9.32 -2.75
N ARG A 60 5.56 -9.04 -3.00
CA ARG A 60 5.98 -7.97 -3.91
C ARG A 60 5.56 -8.24 -5.36
N GLU A 61 5.60 -9.49 -5.81
CA GLU A 61 5.20 -9.88 -7.17
C GLU A 61 3.68 -9.85 -7.36
N HIS A 62 2.91 -10.24 -6.34
CA HIS A 62 1.45 -10.25 -6.41
C HIS A 62 0.82 -8.88 -6.18
N PHE A 63 1.49 -8.00 -5.43
CA PHE A 63 0.95 -6.70 -5.05
C PHE A 63 0.50 -5.83 -6.25
N PRO A 64 1.30 -5.65 -7.33
CA PRO A 64 0.90 -4.85 -8.50
C PRO A 64 -0.39 -5.32 -9.18
N LYS A 65 -0.67 -6.63 -9.16
CA LYS A 65 -1.91 -7.19 -9.72
C LYS A 65 -3.10 -6.93 -8.80
N MET A 66 -2.89 -7.16 -7.50
CA MET A 66 -3.93 -7.01 -6.48
C MET A 66 -4.36 -5.55 -6.28
N ILE A 67 -3.39 -4.63 -6.28
CA ILE A 67 -3.65 -3.22 -6.00
C ILE A 67 -4.51 -2.57 -7.08
N LYS A 68 -4.33 -2.91 -8.36
CA LYS A 68 -5.19 -2.46 -9.46
C LYS A 68 -6.67 -2.81 -9.22
N GLY A 69 -6.94 -4.00 -8.69
CA GLY A 69 -8.30 -4.43 -8.34
C GLY A 69 -8.86 -3.67 -7.13
N LEU A 70 -8.05 -3.44 -6.10
CA LEU A 70 -8.42 -2.64 -4.92
C LEU A 70 -8.70 -1.17 -5.28
N MET A 71 -7.92 -0.62 -6.21
CA MET A 71 -8.07 0.75 -6.72
C MET A 71 -9.40 0.93 -7.47
N LYS A 72 -9.76 0.00 -8.35
CA LYS A 72 -11.06 0.01 -9.05
C LYS A 72 -12.27 -0.07 -8.12
N LYS A 73 -12.10 -0.67 -6.93
CA LYS A 73 -13.16 -0.80 -5.91
C LYS A 73 -13.27 0.41 -4.97
N ARG A 74 -12.54 1.51 -5.21
CA ARG A 74 -12.62 2.74 -4.41
C ARG A 74 -14.01 3.40 -4.55
N LYS A 75 -14.98 2.96 -3.74
CA LYS A 75 -16.24 3.68 -3.50
C LYS A 75 -15.95 4.84 -2.55
N GLY A 76 -16.19 6.08 -2.99
CA GLY A 76 -16.36 7.23 -2.08
C GLY A 76 -15.34 8.38 -2.13
N VAL A 77 -14.62 8.61 -3.23
CA VAL A 77 -13.86 9.88 -3.39
C VAL A 77 -14.21 10.52 -4.74
N PHE A 78 -15.47 10.88 -4.89
CA PHE A 78 -15.92 11.91 -5.81
C PHE A 78 -16.97 12.72 -5.05
N LYS A 79 -16.50 13.74 -4.35
CA LYS A 79 -17.33 14.88 -3.97
C LYS A 79 -16.50 16.13 -4.16
#